data_AF-A0AAW4P0N9-F1
#
_entry.id   AF-A0AAW4P0N9-F1
#
_cell.length_a   1.000
_cell.length_b   1.000
_cell.length_c   1.000
_cell.angle_alpha   90.00
_cell.angle_beta   90.00
_cell.angle_gamma   90.00
#
_symmetry.space_group_name_H-M   'P 1'
#
loop_
_entity.id
_entity.type
_entity.pdbx_description
1 polymer ?
#
loop_
_entity_poly.entity_id
_entity_poly.type
_entity_poly.pdbx_seq_one_letter_code
_entity_poly.pdbx_strand_id
1 'polypeptide(L)'
;MKKDWHKADIIAALHKKSTSMAALSRSVGLSSSTLANVLTRPWPKGEWLVAGALGVHPAEIWPSRYYDTEGSLLDRKSKIRGDKT
;
A
#
# COMPACT_ATOMS: atom_id res chain seq x y z
N MET A 1 17.35 -9.56 -4.08
CA MET A 1 16.21 -8.61 -4.04
C MET A 1 15.09 -9.21 -3.18
N LYS A 2 14.55 -8.45 -2.22
CA LYS A 2 13.31 -8.87 -1.52
C LYS A 2 12.15 -8.82 -2.52
N LYS A 3 11.26 -9.82 -2.46
CA LYS A 3 10.11 -9.95 -3.37
C LYS A 3 8.89 -9.24 -2.78
N ASP A 4 8.10 -8.59 -3.63
CA ASP A 4 6.80 -8.05 -3.24
C ASP A 4 5.89 -9.14 -2.68
N TRP A 5 5.08 -8.78 -1.69
CA TRP A 5 4.04 -9.66 -1.15
C TRP A 5 3.08 -10.08 -2.26
N HIS A 6 2.59 -11.32 -2.17
CA HIS A 6 1.53 -11.74 -3.05
C HIS A 6 0.23 -10.99 -2.69
N LYS A 7 -0.62 -10.73 -3.69
CA LYS A 7 -1.90 -10.02 -3.48
C LYS A 7 -2.77 -10.70 -2.43
N ALA A 8 -2.78 -12.03 -2.42
CA ALA A 8 -3.51 -12.83 -1.45
C ALA A 8 -2.96 -12.67 -0.02
N ASP A 9 -1.65 -12.52 0.15
CA ASP A 9 -1.03 -12.35 1.47
C ASP A 9 -1.42 -11.00 2.08
N ILE A 10 -1.48 -9.95 1.26
CA ILE A 10 -1.95 -8.62 1.68
C ILE A 10 -3.41 -8.70 2.16
N ILE A 11 -4.28 -9.34 1.37
CA ILE A 11 -5.70 -9.51 1.73
C ILE A 11 -5.84 -10.35 3.01
N ALA A 12 -5.10 -11.46 3.10
CA ALA A 12 -5.12 -12.32 4.28
C ALA A 12 -4.62 -11.58 5.53
N ALA A 13 -3.56 -10.79 5.42
CA ALA A 13 -3.04 -9.99 6.52
C ALA A 13 -4.04 -8.93 6.99
N LEU A 14 -4.77 -8.29 6.07
CA LEU A 14 -5.85 -7.36 6.40
C LEU A 14 -6.99 -8.08 7.14
N HIS A 15 -7.40 -9.26 6.65
CA HIS A 15 -8.44 -10.06 7.30
C HIS A 15 -8.03 -10.53 8.70
N LYS A 16 -6.75 -10.89 8.90
CA LYS A 16 -6.20 -11.22 10.23
C LYS A 16 -6.25 -10.04 11.21
N LYS A 17 -6.28 -8.80 10.71
CA LYS A 17 -6.52 -7.59 11.49
C LYS A 17 -8.00 -7.17 11.56
N SER A 18 -8.92 -8.07 11.21
CA SER A 18 -10.36 -7.81 11.19
C SER A 18 -10.77 -6.62 10.31
N THR A 19 -10.01 -6.34 9.25
CA THR A 19 -10.33 -5.30 8.26
C THR A 19 -10.32 -5.86 6.84
N SER A 20 -10.76 -5.07 5.87
CA SER A 20 -10.76 -5.43 4.45
C SER A 20 -10.40 -4.23 3.58
N MET A 21 -10.04 -4.48 2.32
CA MET A 21 -9.75 -3.41 1.37
C MET A 21 -10.92 -2.42 1.22
N ALA A 22 -12.15 -2.94 1.20
CA ALA A 22 -13.35 -2.11 1.11
C ALA A 22 -13.62 -1.32 2.41
N ALA A 23 -13.33 -1.90 3.57
CA ALA A 23 -13.42 -1.18 4.84
C ALA A 23 -12.39 -0.05 4.90
N LEU A 24 -11.14 -0.32 4.48
CA LEU A 24 -10.10 0.70 4.41
C LEU A 24 -10.43 1.81 3.42
N SER A 25 -10.90 1.50 2.20
CA SER A 25 -11.38 2.51 1.24
C SER A 25 -12.37 3.47 1.90
N ARG A 26 -13.41 2.92 2.56
CA ARG A 26 -14.45 3.72 3.21
C ARG A 26 -13.92 4.58 4.36
N SER A 27 -12.96 4.06 5.14
CA SER A 27 -12.37 4.80 6.26
C SER A 27 -11.65 6.09 5.85
N VAL A 28 -11.23 6.18 4.58
CA VAL A 28 -10.55 7.36 4.03
C VAL A 28 -11.36 8.09 2.95
N GLY A 29 -12.67 7.85 2.89
CA GLY A 29 -13.57 8.54 1.96
C GLY A 29 -13.41 8.14 0.49
N LEU A 30 -12.75 7.02 0.20
CA LEU A 30 -12.62 6.49 -1.16
C LEU A 30 -13.78 5.54 -1.48
N SER A 31 -14.10 5.40 -2.78
CA SER A 31 -15.04 4.34 -3.20
C SER A 31 -14.47 2.97 -2.86
N SER A 32 -15.34 2.01 -2.49
CA SER A 32 -14.95 0.70 -1.97
C SER A 32 -13.92 -0.06 -2.84
N SER A 33 -13.96 0.13 -4.16
CA SER A 33 -13.05 -0.50 -5.12
C SER A 33 -11.75 0.27 -5.37
N THR A 34 -11.66 1.55 -5.01
CA THR A 34 -10.50 2.40 -5.34
C THR A 34 -9.22 1.88 -4.71
N LEU A 35 -9.26 1.46 -3.44
CA LEU A 35 -8.06 0.93 -2.77
C LEU A 35 -7.54 -0.36 -3.39
N ALA A 36 -8.41 -1.17 -3.99
CA ALA A 36 -8.01 -2.43 -4.63
C ALA A 36 -7.01 -2.23 -5.80
N ASN A 37 -6.99 -1.04 -6.41
CA ASN A 37 -6.05 -0.70 -7.48
C ASN A 37 -4.57 -0.76 -7.03
N VAL A 38 -4.28 -0.59 -5.73
CA VAL A 38 -2.91 -0.65 -5.19
C VAL A 38 -2.25 -2.03 -5.42
N LEU A 39 -3.07 -3.08 -5.51
CA LEU A 39 -2.62 -4.46 -5.71
C LEU A 39 -2.06 -4.68 -7.12
N THR A 40 -2.49 -3.88 -8.10
CA THR A 40 -2.13 -4.05 -9.52
C THR A 40 -1.27 -2.90 -10.05
N ARG A 41 -1.38 -1.70 -9.48
CA ARG A 41 -0.68 -0.51 -9.95
C ARG A 41 0.09 0.18 -8.81
N PRO A 42 1.28 0.74 -9.08
CA PRO A 42 1.99 1.57 -8.11
C PRO A 42 1.16 2.80 -7.76
N TRP A 43 0.75 2.89 -6.50
CA TRP A 43 -0.05 4.00 -6.01
C TRP A 43 0.39 4.39 -4.60
N PRO A 44 1.33 5.34 -4.46
CA PRO A 44 1.93 5.67 -3.18
C PRO A 44 0.92 5.95 -2.07
N LYS A 45 -0.13 6.75 -2.31
CA LYS A 45 -1.17 7.02 -1.30
C LYS A 45 -1.84 5.73 -0.82
N GLY A 46 -2.24 4.85 -1.74
CA GLY A 46 -2.84 3.56 -1.40
C GLY A 46 -1.86 2.60 -0.71
N GLU A 47 -0.59 2.58 -1.13
CA GLU A 47 0.46 1.75 -0.53
C GLU A 47 0.65 2.12 0.96
N TRP A 48 0.73 3.42 1.25
CA TRP A 48 0.83 3.92 2.63
C TRP A 48 -0.42 3.62 3.47
N LEU A 49 -1.62 3.67 2.89
CA LEU A 49 -2.86 3.33 3.60
C LEU A 49 -2.90 1.86 4.01
N VAL A 50 -2.57 0.95 3.08
CA VAL A 50 -2.54 -0.49 3.37
C VAL A 50 -1.43 -0.82 4.38
N ALA A 51 -0.24 -0.25 4.19
CA ALA A 51 0.89 -0.47 5.09
C ALA A 51 0.59 0.07 6.50
N GLY A 52 -0.05 1.24 6.61
CA GLY A 52 -0.51 1.80 7.87
C GLY A 52 -1.52 0.91 8.59
N ALA A 53 -2.50 0.35 7.87
CA ALA A 53 -3.44 -0.63 8.43
C ALA A 53 -2.72 -1.89 8.93
N LEU A 54 -1.72 -2.36 8.18
CA LEU A 54 -0.89 -3.51 8.54
C LEU A 54 0.18 -3.19 9.59
N GLY A 55 0.40 -1.93 9.94
CA GLY A 55 1.38 -1.50 10.94
C GLY A 55 2.82 -1.75 10.51
N VAL A 56 3.08 -1.81 9.20
CA VAL A 56 4.40 -2.05 8.60
C VAL A 56 4.77 -0.89 7.68
N HIS A 57 6.04 -0.78 7.32
CA HIS A 57 6.45 0.18 6.30
C HIS A 57 6.06 -0.34 4.90
N PRO A 58 5.61 0.50 3.95
CA PRO A 58 5.20 0.01 2.63
C PRO A 58 6.35 -0.65 1.84
N ALA A 59 7.61 -0.31 2.14
CA ALA A 59 8.78 -1.00 1.59
C ALA A 59 8.92 -2.47 2.02
N GLU A 60 8.21 -2.90 3.07
CA GLU A 60 8.14 -4.30 3.49
C GLU A 60 7.19 -5.12 2.60
N ILE A 61 6.09 -4.48 2.15
CA ILE A 61 5.08 -5.09 1.28
C ILE A 61 5.51 -5.04 -0.18
N TRP A 62 6.07 -3.91 -0.63
CA TRP A 62 6.51 -3.67 -2.01
C TRP A 62 7.99 -3.25 -2.11
N PRO A 63 8.95 -4.07 -1.65
CA PRO A 63 10.37 -3.76 -1.75
C PRO A 63 10.82 -3.39 -3.17
N SER A 64 10.25 -4.01 -4.21
CA SER A 64 10.63 -3.69 -5.60
C SER A 64 10.27 -2.26 -6.02
N ARG A 65 9.34 -1.61 -5.31
CA ARG A 65 8.90 -0.25 -5.58
C ARG A 65 9.71 0.79 -4.79
N TYR A 66 10.19 0.41 -3.61
CA TYR A 66 10.78 1.30 -2.60
C TYR A 66 12.31 1.24 -2.53
N TYR A 67 12.96 0.25 -3.14
CA TYR A 67 14.42 0.19 -3.23
C TYR A 67 14.89 0.32 -4.68
N ASP A 68 15.98 1.04 -4.91
CA ASP A 68 16.68 1.08 -6.20
C ASP A 68 17.57 -0.15 -6.41
N THR A 69 18.33 -0.16 -7.50
CA THR A 69 19.25 -1.26 -7.84
C THR A 69 20.41 -1.41 -6.85
N GLU A 70 20.77 -0.32 -6.17
CA GLU A 70 21.84 -0.25 -5.17
C GLU A 70 21.33 -0.57 -3.75
N GLY A 71 20.02 -0.72 -3.58
CA GLY A 71 19.38 -1.00 -2.30
C GLY A 71 19.10 0.25 -1.45
N SER A 72 19.17 1.45 -2.03
CA SER A 72 18.82 2.69 -1.35
C SER A 72 17.30 2.88 -1.30
N LEU A 73 16.80 3.37 -0.17
CA LEU A 73 15.38 3.61 0.04
C LEU A 73 14.91 4.87 -0.72
N LEU A 74 13.96 4.69 -1.62
CA LEU A 74 13.34 5.76 -2.39
C LEU A 74 12.22 6.43 -1.60
N ASP A 75 12.26 7.76 -1.48
CA ASP A 75 11.13 8.52 -0.94
C ASP A 75 9.97 8.56 -1.94
N ARG A 76 9.10 7.54 -1.86
CA ARG A 76 7.85 7.50 -2.62
C ARG A 76 6.74 8.33 -2.01
N LYS A 77 6.88 8.76 -0.74
CA LYS A 77 5.88 9.61 -0.08
C LYS A 77 5.83 10.98 -0.76
N SER A 78 6.97 11.47 -1.25
CA SER A 78 7.07 12.67 -2.10
C SER A 78 6.19 12.62 -3.36
N LYS A 79 5.86 11.43 -3.88
CA LYS A 79 5.02 11.22 -5.08
C LYS A 79 3.52 11.29 -4.79
N ILE A 80 3.12 11.40 -3.53
CA ILE A 80 1.71 11.58 -3.15
C ILE A 80 1.32 13.01 -3.55
N ARG A 81 0.46 13.15 -4.56
CA ARG A 81 -0.14 14.44 -4.88
C ARG A 81 -0.92 14.92 -3.67
N GLY A 82 -0.65 16.15 -3.22
CA GLY A 82 -1.44 16.81 -2.19
C GLY A 82 -2.91 16.85 -2.60
N ASP A 83 -3.81 16.64 -1.65
CA ASP A 83 -5.23 16.80 -1.88
C ASP A 83 -5.46 18.27 -2.27
N LYS A 84 -5.91 18.51 -3.50
CA LYS A 84 -6.48 19.80 -3.88
C LYS A 84 -7.71 19.97 -2.99
N THR A 85 -7.54 20.74 -1.93
CA THR A 85 -8.65 21.29 -1.15
C THR A 85 -9.38 22.33 -2.00
#